data_AF-P0C612-F1
#
_entry.id   AF-P0C612-F1
#
_cell.length_a   1.000
_cell.length_b   1.000
_cell.length_c   1.000
_cell.angle_alpha   90.00
_cell.angle_beta   90.00
_cell.angle_gamma   90.00
#
_symmetry.space_group_name_H-M   'P 1'
#
loop_
_entity.id
_entity.type
_entity.pdbx_description
1 polymer ?
#
loop_
_entity_poly.entity_id
_entity_poly.type
_entity_poly.pdbx_seq_one_letter_code
_entity_poly.pdbx_strand_id
1 'polypeptide(L)' 'NWSWCSGSGEGCDYHSECCGERCCIESMCIGDGVACWP' A
#
# COMPACT_ATOMS: atom_id res chain seq x y z
N ASN A 1 -0.83 14.10 4.73
CA ASN A 1 0.62 14.28 4.95
C ASN A 1 1.08 13.21 5.91
N TRP A 2 1.12 11.98 5.44
CA TRP A 2 1.75 10.87 6.16
C TRP A 2 3.10 10.73 5.48
N SER A 3 4.07 11.50 5.96
CA SER A 3 5.30 11.86 5.24
C SER A 3 6.26 10.69 4.90
N TRP A 4 5.81 9.44 5.05
CA TRP A 4 6.64 8.24 5.08
C TRP A 4 5.93 7.01 4.51
N CYS A 5 4.59 7.02 4.42
CA CYS A 5 3.83 5.91 3.88
C CYS A 5 2.54 6.39 3.22
N SER A 6 2.18 5.73 2.14
CA SER A 6 0.98 5.94 1.31
C SER A 6 -0.22 5.25 1.93
N GLY A 7 -1.37 5.94 1.92
CA GLY A 7 -2.64 5.38 2.36
C GLY A 7 -3.35 4.54 1.32
N SER A 8 -4.46 3.91 1.73
CA SER A 8 -5.32 3.21 0.76
C SER A 8 -5.75 4.15 -0.38
N GLY A 9 -5.56 3.72 -1.61
CA GLY A 9 -5.84 4.48 -2.83
C GLY A 9 -4.74 5.46 -3.25
N GLU A 10 -3.66 5.57 -2.48
CA GLU A 10 -2.49 6.37 -2.86
C GLU A 10 -1.54 5.52 -3.72
N GLY A 11 -0.76 6.20 -4.56
CA GLY A 11 0.24 5.55 -5.39
C GLY A 11 1.37 4.93 -4.57
N CYS A 12 1.95 3.87 -5.11
CA CYS A 12 3.12 3.19 -4.54
C CYS A 12 3.90 2.46 -5.63
N ASP A 13 5.18 2.23 -5.36
CA ASP A 13 6.02 1.34 -6.16
C ASP A 13 6.31 0.03 -5.41
N TYR A 14 6.25 0.04 -4.08
CA TYR A 14 6.59 -1.11 -3.24
C TYR A 14 5.56 -1.31 -2.11
N HIS A 15 5.35 -2.57 -1.69
CA HIS A 15 4.48 -2.90 -0.54
C HIS A 15 4.88 -2.14 0.73
N SER A 16 6.18 -1.90 0.94
CA SER A 16 6.71 -1.18 2.11
C SER A 16 6.34 0.31 2.14
N GLU A 17 5.90 0.88 1.03
CA GLU A 17 5.44 2.27 0.99
C GLU A 17 4.02 2.40 1.53
N CYS A 18 3.23 1.33 1.53
CA CYS A 18 1.86 1.37 2.02
C CYS A 18 1.84 1.32 3.56
N CYS A 19 1.09 2.23 4.19
CA CYS A 19 0.99 2.20 5.66
C CYS A 19 0.30 0.90 6.12
N GLY A 20 0.86 0.22 7.12
CA GLY A 20 0.26 -1.00 7.71
C GLY A 20 0.50 -2.25 6.87
N GLU A 21 -0.35 -3.28 7.03
CA GLU A 21 -0.25 -4.56 6.31
C GLU A 21 -0.89 -4.49 4.91
N ARG A 22 -0.65 -3.38 4.21
CA ARG A 22 -1.25 -3.09 2.90
C ARG A 22 -0.33 -3.51 1.77
N CYS A 23 -0.93 -3.80 0.62
CA CYS A 23 -0.20 -4.22 -0.58
C CYS A 23 -0.19 -3.10 -1.60
N CYS A 24 0.90 -3.00 -2.34
CA CYS A 24 0.98 -2.21 -3.55
C CYS A 24 0.64 -3.09 -4.74
N ILE A 25 -0.57 -2.95 -5.29
CA ILE A 25 -1.02 -3.72 -6.44
C ILE A 25 -1.42 -2.72 -7.52
N GLU A 26 -0.96 -2.93 -8.75
CA GLU A 26 -1.12 -1.98 -9.86
C GLU A 26 -0.72 -0.54 -9.49
N SER A 27 0.41 -0.40 -8.78
CA SER A 27 0.95 0.87 -8.32
C SER A 27 0.04 1.67 -7.38
N MET A 28 -0.90 1.01 -6.71
CA MET A 28 -1.74 1.61 -5.67
C MET A 28 -1.73 0.80 -4.39
N CYS A 29 -1.68 1.50 -3.26
CA CYS A 29 -1.81 0.90 -1.96
C CYS A 29 -3.26 0.48 -1.74
N ILE A 30 -3.50 -0.81 -1.56
CA ILE A 30 -4.83 -1.37 -1.35
C ILE A 30 -4.88 -2.05 0.02
N GLY A 31 -5.91 -1.72 0.78
CA GLY A 31 -5.96 -1.97 2.22
C GLY A 31 -6.71 -3.23 2.66
N ASP A 32 -6.21 -3.79 3.78
CA ASP A 32 -6.75 -4.69 4.83
C ASP A 32 -7.61 -5.92 4.45
N GLY A 33 -8.10 -6.05 3.23
CA GLY A 33 -8.88 -7.20 2.75
C GLY A 33 -8.21 -7.99 1.63
N VAL A 34 -7.12 -7.45 1.07
CA VAL A 34 -6.30 -8.13 0.08
C VAL A 34 -5.07 -8.68 0.77
N ALA A 35 -4.98 -10.00 0.85
CA ALA A 35 -3.73 -10.63 1.25
C ALA A 35 -2.67 -10.27 0.20
N CYS A 36 -1.52 -9.73 0.65
CA CYS A 36 -0.36 -9.58 -0.22
C CYS A 36 0.14 -10.98 -0.52
N TRP A 37 -0.45 -11.60 -1.54
CA TRP A 37 0.04 -12.88 -2.01
C TRP A 37 1.35 -12.64 -2.77
N PRO A 38 2.28 -13.62 -2.72
CA PRO A 38 3.68 -13.43 -3.04
C PRO A 38 3.93 -13.02 -4.50
#